data_AF-A0AAV6C391-F1
#
_entry.id   AF-A0AAV6C391-F1
#
_cell.length_a   1.000
_cell.length_b   1.000
_cell.length_c   1.000
_cell.angle_alpha   90.00
_cell.angle_beta   90.00
_cell.angle_gamma   90.00
#
_symmetry.space_group_name_H-M   'P 1'
#
loop_
_entity.id
_entity.type
_entity.pdbx_description
1 polymer ?
#
loop_
_entity_poly.entity_id
_entity_poly.type
_entity_poly.pdbx_seq_one_letter_code
_entity_poly.pdbx_strand_id
1 'polypeptide(L)'
;LAAAGLGRVTVSLDTLRPERFQQLARRDSHAAVFAGIEAVRRAGLAGAKLDTVVVRGANDDELPDLIEFGKRAETEVRFIEYMDVGGAIEWAMDRVVPRQEMLANISRRYGAVTPLSENGAAPARRYQLPDGTVFGIVASTTTPFCRRCDRSRLTADGLWYLCLYATNGIDLRAPMRSGASDAEIGALIASAWRGRSDRGAEMRLTERHRGVFVPLEQLRRDTHLEMHTRGG
;
A
#
# COMPACT_ATOMS: atom_id res chain seq x y z
N LEU A 1 2.62 13.81 18.03
CA LEU A 1 2.61 12.39 17.60
C LEU A 1 3.76 11.61 18.22
N ALA A 2 5.02 11.96 17.95
CA ALA A 2 6.18 11.34 18.60
C ALA A 2 6.09 11.37 20.15
N ALA A 3 5.81 12.54 20.73
CA ALA A 3 5.62 12.68 22.18
C ALA A 3 4.45 11.86 22.76
N ALA A 4 3.50 11.41 21.93
CA ALA A 4 2.40 10.54 22.32
C ALA A 4 2.72 9.04 22.15
N GLY A 5 3.98 8.70 21.82
CA GLY A 5 4.46 7.31 21.69
C GLY A 5 4.44 6.74 20.27
N LEU A 6 4.15 7.54 19.24
CA LEU A 6 4.23 7.06 17.85
C LEU A 6 5.69 6.77 17.47
N GLY A 7 6.01 5.52 17.11
CA GLY A 7 7.37 5.10 16.78
C GLY A 7 7.73 5.11 15.29
N ARG A 8 6.75 5.14 14.38
CA ARG A 8 6.99 5.08 12.93
C ARG A 8 5.86 5.74 12.15
N VAL A 9 6.19 6.33 11.00
CA VAL A 9 5.25 6.84 10.00
C VAL A 9 5.56 6.23 8.63
N THR A 10 4.53 6.03 7.82
CA THR A 10 4.67 5.73 6.40
C THR A 10 3.99 6.86 5.63
N VAL A 11 4.71 7.45 4.68
CA VAL A 11 4.26 8.57 3.87
C VAL A 11 4.07 8.09 2.44
N SER A 12 2.90 8.32 1.85
CA SER A 12 2.69 8.09 0.42
C SER A 12 3.34 9.21 -0.39
N LEU A 13 4.23 8.86 -1.30
CA LEU A 13 4.91 9.79 -2.20
C LEU A 13 5.11 9.11 -3.56
N ASP A 14 4.21 9.38 -4.50
CA ASP A 14 4.23 8.73 -5.81
C ASP A 14 5.13 9.44 -6.83
N THR A 15 5.58 10.66 -6.56
CA THR A 15 6.43 11.43 -7.49
C THR A 15 7.15 12.56 -6.74
N LEU A 16 8.32 12.93 -7.25
CA LEU A 16 9.08 14.09 -6.79
C LEU A 16 8.71 15.37 -7.55
N ARG A 17 7.83 15.27 -8.56
CA ARG A 17 7.47 16.38 -9.45
C ARG A 17 6.10 16.95 -9.08
N PRO A 18 6.00 18.26 -8.76
CA PRO A 18 4.75 18.89 -8.33
C PRO A 18 3.58 18.72 -9.31
N GLU A 19 3.85 18.85 -10.62
CA GLU A 19 2.84 18.74 -11.66
C GLU A 19 2.29 17.32 -11.78
N ARG A 20 3.16 16.30 -11.68
CA ARG A 20 2.75 14.90 -11.64
C ARG A 20 2.00 14.57 -10.35
N PHE A 21 2.41 15.17 -9.24
CA PHE A 21 1.74 14.98 -7.95
C PHE A 21 0.29 15.42 -8.03
N GLN A 22 0.03 16.59 -8.63
CA GLN A 22 -1.34 17.08 -8.80
C GLN A 22 -2.18 16.14 -9.68
N GLN A 23 -1.58 15.54 -10.71
CA GLN A 23 -2.26 14.57 -11.58
C GLN A 23 -2.59 13.26 -10.86
N LEU A 24 -1.64 12.73 -10.07
CA LEU A 24 -1.78 11.46 -9.35
C LEU A 24 -2.69 11.61 -8.13
N ALA A 25 -2.33 12.49 -7.20
CA ALA A 25 -3.03 12.69 -5.93
C ALA A 25 -4.32 13.51 -6.05
N ARG A 26 -4.57 14.12 -7.23
CA ARG A 26 -5.70 15.03 -7.50
C ARG A 26 -5.80 16.18 -6.49
N ARG A 27 -4.67 16.56 -5.89
CA ARG A 27 -4.54 17.61 -4.85
C ARG A 27 -3.22 18.34 -5.00
N ASP A 28 -3.26 19.65 -4.79
CA ASP A 28 -2.06 20.48 -4.74
C ASP A 28 -1.50 20.51 -3.31
N SER A 29 -0.91 19.39 -2.88
CA SER A 29 -0.32 19.25 -1.54
C SER A 29 1.13 18.77 -1.56
N HIS A 30 1.80 18.86 -2.71
CA HIS A 30 3.18 18.40 -2.88
C HIS A 30 4.13 19.06 -1.86
N ALA A 31 4.11 20.40 -1.77
CA ALA A 31 4.93 21.13 -0.82
C ALA A 31 4.64 20.75 0.65
N ALA A 32 3.37 20.51 0.99
CA ALA A 32 2.97 20.09 2.32
C ALA A 32 3.47 18.68 2.68
N VAL A 33 3.46 17.74 1.72
CA VAL A 33 4.00 16.38 1.90
C VAL A 33 5.51 16.44 2.18
N PHE A 34 6.26 17.22 1.41
CA PHE A 34 7.71 17.38 1.63
C PHE A 34 8.03 18.04 2.98
N ALA A 35 7.26 19.07 3.36
CA ALA A 35 7.38 19.67 4.69
C ALA A 35 7.07 18.65 5.81
N GLY A 36 6.09 17.76 5.58
CA GLY A 36 5.75 16.65 6.47
C GLY A 36 6.89 15.64 6.62
N ILE A 37 7.54 15.24 5.52
CA ILE A 37 8.70 14.33 5.53
C ILE A 37 9.84 14.94 6.34
N GLU A 38 10.14 16.22 6.16
CA GLU A 38 11.16 16.91 6.95
C GLU A 38 10.77 17.05 8.43
N ALA A 39 9.48 17.22 8.74
CA ALA A 39 8.99 17.20 10.12
C ALA A 39 9.14 15.81 10.78
N VAL A 40 8.90 14.72 10.04
CA VAL A 40 9.13 13.35 10.51
C VAL A 40 10.60 13.13 10.86
N ARG A 41 11.51 13.58 9.99
CA ARG A 41 12.97 13.51 10.21
C ARG A 41 13.37 14.28 11.47
N ARG A 42 12.94 15.55 11.60
CA ARG A 42 13.23 16.39 12.78
C ARG A 42 12.64 15.83 14.08
N ALA A 43 11.53 15.11 14.01
CA ALA A 43 10.90 14.48 15.16
C ALA A 43 11.61 13.18 15.62
N GLY A 44 12.66 12.73 14.92
CA GLY A 44 13.43 11.54 15.29
C GLY A 44 12.63 10.24 15.13
N LEU A 45 11.61 10.23 14.27
CA LEU A 45 10.80 9.04 13.98
C LEU A 45 11.58 8.06 13.09
N ALA A 46 12.53 7.36 13.71
CA ALA A 46 13.38 6.39 13.05
C ALA A 46 12.56 5.29 12.36
N GLY A 47 13.00 4.86 11.17
CA GLY A 47 12.33 3.80 10.41
C GLY A 47 11.06 4.26 9.68
N ALA A 48 10.93 5.57 9.42
CA ALA A 48 9.96 6.08 8.48
C ALA A 48 10.08 5.40 7.11
N LYS A 49 9.00 5.38 6.35
CA LYS A 49 8.94 4.77 5.01
C LYS A 49 8.28 5.70 4.01
N LEU A 50 8.75 5.66 2.77
CA LEU A 50 8.05 6.24 1.62
C LEU A 50 7.44 5.10 0.82
N ASP A 51 6.12 5.10 0.70
CA ASP A 51 5.40 4.17 -0.18
C ASP A 51 5.09 4.89 -1.49
N THR A 52 5.50 4.29 -2.61
CA THR A 52 5.30 4.81 -3.97
C THR A 52 4.59 3.74 -4.79
N VAL A 53 3.36 4.00 -5.23
CA VAL A 53 2.68 3.18 -6.23
C VAL A 53 3.25 3.50 -7.60
N VAL A 54 3.86 2.51 -8.26
CA VAL A 54 4.49 2.69 -9.56
C VAL A 54 3.50 2.36 -10.66
N VAL A 55 3.28 3.32 -11.55
CA VAL A 55 2.35 3.25 -12.68
C VAL A 55 3.12 3.58 -13.96
N ARG A 56 3.05 2.67 -14.93
CA ARG A 56 3.71 2.81 -16.22
C ARG A 56 3.24 4.07 -16.95
N GLY A 57 4.19 4.82 -17.51
CA GLY A 57 3.94 6.05 -18.23
C GLY A 57 3.57 7.25 -17.34
N ALA A 58 3.62 7.10 -16.02
CA ALA A 58 3.30 8.19 -15.08
C ALA A 58 4.49 8.57 -14.20
N ASN A 59 5.05 7.61 -13.47
CA ASN A 59 6.15 7.83 -12.52
C ASN A 59 7.24 6.72 -12.57
N ASP A 60 7.16 5.80 -13.53
CA ASP A 60 8.09 4.69 -13.69
C ASP A 60 9.50 5.10 -14.17
N ASP A 61 9.69 6.37 -14.50
CA ASP A 61 10.99 7.00 -14.75
C ASP A 61 11.67 7.49 -13.46
N GLU A 62 10.97 7.60 -12.33
CA GLU A 62 11.49 8.23 -11.11
C GLU A 62 12.07 7.26 -10.07
N LEU A 63 12.12 5.94 -10.34
CA LEU A 63 12.53 4.93 -9.34
C LEU A 63 13.91 5.23 -8.72
N PRO A 64 14.99 5.48 -9.50
CA PRO A 64 16.28 5.83 -8.91
C PRO A 64 16.26 7.16 -8.15
N ASP A 65 15.55 8.16 -8.66
CA ASP A 65 15.49 9.48 -8.04
C ASP A 65 14.75 9.45 -6.69
N LEU A 66 13.70 8.63 -6.59
CA LEU A 66 12.99 8.36 -5.35
C LEU A 66 13.90 7.67 -4.33
N ILE A 67 14.74 6.71 -4.74
CA ILE A 67 15.75 6.11 -3.85
C ILE A 67 16.74 7.18 -3.36
N GLU A 68 17.26 8.04 -4.25
CA GLU A 68 18.15 9.12 -3.84
C GLU A 68 17.49 10.11 -2.89
N PHE A 69 16.21 10.40 -3.09
CA PHE A 69 15.43 11.21 -2.15
C PHE A 69 15.30 10.51 -0.80
N GLY A 70 14.94 9.22 -0.77
CA GLY A 70 14.86 8.42 0.45
C GLY A 70 16.17 8.39 1.23
N LYS A 71 17.32 8.28 0.54
CA LYS A 71 18.65 8.37 1.15
C LYS A 71 18.85 9.70 1.89
N ARG A 72 18.54 10.83 1.23
CA ARG A 72 18.66 12.17 1.85
C ARG A 72 17.68 12.37 3.01
N ALA A 73 16.49 11.78 2.91
CA ALA A 73 15.45 11.85 3.92
C ALA A 73 15.61 10.81 5.04
N GLU A 74 16.66 9.97 5.00
CA GLU A 74 16.88 8.86 5.94
C GLU A 74 15.66 7.92 6.06
N THR A 75 15.00 7.66 4.92
CA THR A 75 13.70 6.98 4.85
C THR A 75 13.75 5.84 3.82
N GLU A 76 13.33 4.63 4.20
CA GLU A 76 13.28 3.47 3.30
C GLU A 76 12.16 3.66 2.26
N VAL A 77 12.50 3.57 0.98
CA VAL A 77 11.53 3.63 -0.12
C VAL A 77 10.95 2.25 -0.40
N ARG A 78 9.65 2.18 -0.66
CA ARG A 78 8.91 0.99 -1.01
C ARG A 78 8.11 1.23 -2.28
N PHE A 79 8.50 0.54 -3.34
CA PHE A 79 7.74 0.54 -4.58
C PHE A 79 6.62 -0.49 -4.49
N ILE A 80 5.43 -0.11 -4.92
CA ILE A 80 4.24 -0.94 -4.86
C ILE A 80 3.71 -1.08 -6.29
N GLU A 81 3.44 -2.32 -6.72
CA GLU A 81 2.75 -2.55 -7.99
C GLU A 81 1.35 -1.96 -7.96
N TYR A 82 0.93 -1.31 -9.06
CA TYR A 82 -0.42 -0.79 -9.18
C TYR A 82 -1.47 -1.91 -9.07
N MET A 83 -2.34 -1.81 -8.06
CA MET A 83 -3.32 -2.84 -7.69
C MET A 83 -4.71 -2.56 -8.26
N ASP A 84 -5.41 -3.62 -8.67
CA ASP A 84 -6.81 -3.60 -9.11
C ASP A 84 -7.80 -3.73 -7.94
N VAL A 85 -7.58 -3.02 -6.84
CA VAL A 85 -8.52 -2.99 -5.70
C VAL A 85 -9.68 -2.03 -5.98
N GLY A 86 -10.77 -2.12 -5.20
CA GLY A 86 -11.91 -1.21 -5.35
C GLY A 86 -11.49 0.26 -5.29
N GLY A 87 -11.95 1.09 -6.21
CA GLY A 87 -11.52 2.49 -6.37
C GLY A 87 -10.46 2.72 -7.46
N ALA A 88 -9.75 1.68 -7.91
CA ALA A 88 -8.82 1.76 -9.04
C ALA A 88 -9.57 1.70 -10.39
N ILE A 89 -10.40 2.70 -10.66
CA ILE A 89 -11.35 2.73 -11.80
C ILE A 89 -10.67 2.87 -13.18
N GLU A 90 -9.41 3.30 -13.21
CA GLU A 90 -8.58 3.42 -14.41
C GLU A 90 -7.49 2.33 -14.47
N TRP A 91 -7.65 1.26 -13.67
CA TRP A 91 -6.68 0.18 -13.63
C TRP A 91 -6.67 -0.63 -14.92
N ALA A 92 -5.47 -0.90 -15.42
CA ALA A 92 -5.24 -1.79 -16.54
C ALA A 92 -3.90 -2.52 -16.34
N MET A 93 -3.82 -3.76 -16.81
CA MET A 93 -2.64 -4.62 -16.61
C MET A 93 -1.39 -4.07 -17.31
N ASP A 94 -1.56 -3.38 -18.45
CA ASP A 94 -0.47 -2.73 -19.19
C ASP A 94 0.15 -1.55 -18.40
N ARG A 95 -0.61 -0.93 -17.49
CA ARG A 95 -0.12 0.12 -16.59
C ARG A 95 0.67 -0.40 -15.40
N VAL A 96 0.68 -1.71 -15.16
CA VAL A 96 1.45 -2.35 -14.09
C VAL A 96 2.91 -2.43 -14.49
N VAL A 97 3.81 -2.00 -13.61
CA VAL A 97 5.26 -2.20 -13.74
C VAL A 97 5.66 -3.35 -12.81
N PRO A 98 5.94 -4.56 -13.32
CA PRO A 98 6.28 -5.70 -12.47
C PRO A 98 7.58 -5.48 -11.70
N ARG A 99 7.72 -6.12 -10.54
CA ARG A 99 8.96 -6.11 -9.74
C ARG A 99 10.24 -6.33 -10.55
N GLN A 100 10.23 -7.27 -11.50
CA GLN A 100 11.42 -7.56 -12.33
C GLN A 100 11.83 -6.35 -13.19
N GLU A 101 10.85 -5.61 -13.71
CA GLU A 101 11.11 -4.41 -14.49
C GLU A 101 11.58 -3.25 -13.61
N MET A 102 10.99 -3.09 -12.42
CA MET A 102 11.48 -2.12 -11.42
C MET A 102 12.94 -2.39 -11.06
N LEU A 103 13.30 -3.66 -10.80
CA LEU A 103 14.68 -4.05 -10.51
C LEU A 103 15.60 -3.78 -11.69
N ALA A 104 15.18 -4.11 -12.92
CA ALA A 104 15.97 -3.82 -14.12
C ALA A 104 16.19 -2.31 -14.30
N ASN A 105 15.16 -1.48 -14.06
CA ASN A 105 15.26 -0.04 -14.09
C ASN A 105 16.31 0.47 -13.10
N ILE A 106 16.18 0.09 -11.83
CA ILE A 106 17.09 0.49 -10.74
C ILE A 106 18.52 0.00 -11.04
N SER A 107 18.68 -1.23 -11.52
CA SER A 107 19.98 -1.81 -11.85
C SER A 107 20.73 -1.07 -12.96
N ARG A 108 20.04 -0.36 -13.87
CA ARG A 108 20.72 0.48 -14.88
C ARG A 108 21.54 1.60 -14.24
N ARG A 109 21.10 2.13 -13.09
CA ARG A 109 21.75 3.24 -12.39
C ARG A 109 22.77 2.79 -11.34
N TYR A 110 22.48 1.69 -10.65
CA TYR A 110 23.25 1.23 -9.49
C TYR A 110 24.01 -0.07 -9.71
N GLY A 111 23.79 -0.79 -10.81
CA GLY A 111 24.37 -2.11 -11.05
C GLY A 111 23.61 -3.23 -10.34
N ALA A 112 24.33 -4.23 -9.84
CA ALA A 112 23.73 -5.42 -9.24
C ALA A 112 22.96 -5.07 -7.95
N VAL A 113 21.72 -5.56 -7.86
CA VAL A 113 20.85 -5.40 -6.69
C VAL A 113 20.73 -6.75 -5.99
N THR A 114 21.00 -6.78 -4.68
CA THR A 114 21.01 -8.02 -3.88
C THR A 114 19.70 -8.16 -3.12
N PRO A 115 18.96 -9.27 -3.26
CA PRO A 115 17.79 -9.54 -2.42
C PRO A 115 18.22 -9.80 -0.97
N LEU A 116 17.52 -9.20 -0.01
CA LEU A 116 17.73 -9.49 1.41
C LEU A 116 16.85 -10.66 1.85
N SER A 117 17.40 -11.55 2.67
CA SER A 117 16.63 -12.63 3.29
C SER A 117 15.73 -12.06 4.38
N GLU A 118 14.43 -12.36 4.31
CA GLU A 118 13.47 -11.90 5.29
C GLU A 118 12.55 -13.04 5.72
N ASN A 119 12.42 -13.19 7.04
CA ASN A 119 11.46 -14.10 7.66
C ASN A 119 10.24 -13.27 8.10
N GLY A 120 9.05 -13.60 7.59
CA GLY A 120 7.80 -13.00 8.07
C GLY A 120 6.70 -12.82 7.03
N ALA A 121 5.63 -12.16 7.46
CA ALA A 121 4.44 -11.81 6.66
C ALA A 121 4.55 -10.43 5.97
N ALA A 122 5.69 -9.75 6.07
CA ALA A 122 5.89 -8.45 5.46
C ALA A 122 5.65 -8.51 3.94
N PRO A 123 4.82 -7.61 3.38
CA PRO A 123 4.43 -7.67 1.97
C PRO A 123 5.54 -7.25 1.03
N ALA A 124 6.45 -6.37 1.48
CA ALA A 124 7.59 -5.92 0.70
C ALA A 124 8.71 -6.96 0.80
N ARG A 125 9.31 -7.32 -0.33
CA ARG A 125 10.63 -7.96 -0.34
C ARG A 125 11.67 -6.87 -0.39
N ARG A 126 12.63 -6.88 0.53
CA ARG A 126 13.72 -5.91 0.55
C ARG A 126 14.91 -6.30 -0.32
N TYR A 127 15.57 -5.27 -0.82
CA TYR A 127 16.72 -5.32 -1.72
C TYR A 127 17.76 -4.32 -1.25
N GLN A 128 19.03 -4.61 -1.52
CA GLN A 128 20.17 -3.77 -1.17
C GLN A 128 20.97 -3.38 -2.41
N LEU A 129 21.31 -2.09 -2.48
CA LEU A 129 22.21 -1.52 -3.48
C LEU A 129 23.68 -1.69 -3.07
N PRO A 130 24.65 -1.55 -4.00
CA PRO A 130 26.07 -1.69 -3.66
C PRO A 130 26.60 -0.71 -2.61
N ASP A 131 25.98 0.46 -2.47
CA ASP A 131 26.33 1.47 -1.45
C ASP A 131 25.70 1.16 -0.07
N GLY A 132 25.03 0.01 0.07
CA GLY A 132 24.36 -0.43 1.30
C GLY A 132 22.92 0.05 1.45
N THR A 133 22.43 0.94 0.58
CA THR A 133 21.05 1.46 0.64
C THR A 133 20.04 0.33 0.47
N VAL A 134 19.00 0.33 1.32
CA VAL A 134 17.92 -0.66 1.30
C VAL A 134 16.63 -0.05 0.79
N PHE A 135 15.91 -0.77 -0.08
CA PHE A 135 14.58 -0.43 -0.54
C PHE A 135 13.70 -1.69 -0.61
N GLY A 136 12.38 -1.51 -0.68
CA GLY A 136 11.41 -2.59 -0.77
C GLY A 136 10.63 -2.59 -2.08
N ILE A 137 10.18 -3.76 -2.53
CA ILE A 137 9.16 -3.89 -3.58
C ILE A 137 8.01 -4.77 -3.09
N VAL A 138 6.78 -4.26 -3.18
CA VAL A 138 5.52 -4.97 -2.94
C VAL A 138 4.93 -5.39 -4.27
N ALA A 139 5.11 -6.66 -4.64
CA ALA A 139 4.62 -7.23 -5.89
C ALA A 139 3.19 -7.76 -5.78
N SER A 140 2.27 -6.92 -5.30
CA SER A 140 0.90 -7.30 -4.93
C SER A 140 0.03 -7.77 -6.10
N THR A 141 0.37 -7.40 -7.35
CA THR A 141 -0.43 -7.67 -8.53
C THR A 141 0.07 -8.90 -9.29
N THR A 142 1.39 -9.03 -9.44
CA THR A 142 2.02 -10.12 -10.21
C THR A 142 2.46 -11.30 -9.35
N THR A 143 2.81 -11.07 -8.07
CA THR A 143 3.27 -12.12 -7.15
C THR A 143 2.57 -11.98 -5.78
N PRO A 144 1.25 -12.24 -5.71
CA PRO A 144 0.46 -12.02 -4.50
C PRO A 144 0.94 -12.88 -3.33
N PHE A 145 0.67 -12.40 -2.12
CA PHE A 145 1.14 -12.98 -0.85
C PHE A 145 -0.01 -13.31 0.10
N CYS A 146 -1.20 -13.64 -0.44
CA CYS A 146 -2.41 -13.87 0.37
C CYS A 146 -2.21 -14.98 1.42
N ARG A 147 -1.48 -16.06 1.08
CA ARG A 147 -1.18 -17.17 2.00
C ARG A 147 -0.52 -16.76 3.33
N ARG A 148 0.22 -15.65 3.35
CA ARG A 148 0.91 -15.12 4.54
C ARG A 148 0.28 -13.83 5.05
N CYS A 149 -0.83 -13.38 4.47
CA CYS A 149 -1.46 -12.13 4.85
C CYS A 149 -2.14 -12.26 6.21
N ASP A 150 -1.75 -11.40 7.15
CA ASP A 150 -2.27 -11.31 8.52
C ASP A 150 -3.05 -10.00 8.76
N ARG A 151 -3.40 -9.28 7.70
CA ARG A 151 -4.03 -7.96 7.76
C ARG A 151 -5.55 -8.03 7.66
N SER A 152 -6.20 -7.12 8.38
CA SER A 152 -7.60 -6.72 8.22
C SER A 152 -7.72 -5.20 8.18
N ARG A 153 -8.90 -4.67 7.87
CA ARG A 153 -9.20 -3.24 7.82
C ARG A 153 -10.48 -2.97 8.60
N LEU A 154 -10.50 -1.93 9.42
CA LEU A 154 -11.72 -1.40 10.03
C LEU A 154 -12.00 -0.02 9.42
N THR A 155 -13.20 0.19 8.90
CA THR A 155 -13.62 1.51 8.38
C THR A 155 -13.97 2.44 9.53
N ALA A 156 -13.97 3.76 9.28
CA ALA A 156 -14.25 4.78 10.30
C ALA A 156 -15.66 4.68 10.89
N ASP A 157 -16.61 4.10 10.16
CA ASP A 157 -17.98 3.85 10.57
C ASP A 157 -18.22 2.43 11.13
N GLY A 158 -17.16 1.63 11.27
CA GLY A 158 -17.15 0.40 12.07
C GLY A 158 -17.37 -0.91 11.33
N LEU A 159 -17.22 -0.94 10.00
CA LEU A 159 -17.21 -2.18 9.23
C LEU A 159 -15.80 -2.77 9.16
N TRP A 160 -15.70 -4.04 9.54
CA TRP A 160 -14.47 -4.81 9.55
C TRP A 160 -14.36 -5.73 8.32
N TYR A 161 -13.30 -5.53 7.55
CA TYR A 161 -12.98 -6.26 6.32
C TYR A 161 -11.76 -7.14 6.52
N LEU A 162 -11.85 -8.39 6.07
CA LEU A 162 -10.77 -9.39 6.18
C LEU A 162 -9.82 -9.40 4.98
N CYS A 163 -10.15 -8.65 3.92
CA CYS A 163 -9.38 -8.56 2.69
C CYS A 163 -9.50 -7.18 2.05
N LEU A 164 -8.47 -6.79 1.29
CA LEU A 164 -8.54 -5.60 0.44
C LEU A 164 -9.50 -5.76 -0.76
N TYR A 165 -9.88 -6.98 -1.09
CA TYR A 165 -10.81 -7.29 -2.18
C TYR A 165 -12.18 -7.77 -1.65
N ALA A 166 -12.44 -7.62 -0.34
CA ALA A 166 -13.72 -8.03 0.22
C ALA A 166 -14.80 -7.02 -0.20
N THR A 167 -15.92 -7.52 -0.69
CA THR A 167 -17.09 -6.72 -1.08
C THR A 167 -18.12 -6.58 0.04
N ASN A 168 -17.90 -7.25 1.18
CA ASN A 168 -18.75 -7.16 2.36
C ASN A 168 -17.88 -7.07 3.61
N GLY A 169 -18.37 -6.35 4.62
CA GLY A 169 -17.71 -6.20 5.92
C GLY A 169 -18.60 -6.70 7.05
N ILE A 170 -17.99 -6.95 8.21
CA ILE A 170 -18.67 -7.33 9.45
C ILE A 170 -18.91 -6.07 10.27
N ASP A 171 -20.16 -5.79 10.63
CA ASP A 171 -20.49 -4.64 11.49
C ASP A 171 -20.09 -4.92 12.94
N LEU A 172 -19.01 -4.29 13.39
CA LEU A 172 -18.59 -4.33 14.79
C LEU A 172 -19.25 -3.22 15.62
N ARG A 173 -19.71 -2.15 14.97
CA ARG A 173 -20.27 -0.98 15.63
C ARG A 173 -21.66 -1.25 16.20
N ALA A 174 -22.54 -1.91 15.45
CA ALA A 174 -23.91 -2.18 15.92
C ALA A 174 -23.94 -3.04 17.20
N PRO A 175 -23.20 -4.16 17.31
CA PRO A 175 -23.11 -4.92 18.57
C PRO A 175 -22.55 -4.10 19.73
N MET A 176 -21.45 -3.35 19.50
CA MET A 176 -20.85 -2.49 20.53
C MET A 176 -21.84 -1.43 21.03
N ARG A 177 -22.59 -0.80 20.13
CA ARG A 177 -23.61 0.21 20.49
C ARG A 177 -24.84 -0.39 21.15
N SER A 178 -25.08 -1.68 20.97
CA SER A 178 -26.17 -2.43 21.60
C SER A 178 -25.79 -2.98 22.98
N GLY A 179 -24.58 -2.68 23.48
CA GLY A 179 -24.13 -3.08 24.81
C GLY A 179 -23.45 -4.45 24.87
N ALA A 180 -22.99 -4.99 23.74
CA ALA A 180 -22.17 -6.20 23.74
C ALA A 180 -20.90 -6.01 24.60
N SER A 181 -20.58 -7.03 25.39
CA SER A 181 -19.38 -7.10 26.21
C SER A 181 -18.12 -7.31 25.37
N ASP A 182 -16.95 -6.99 25.95
CA ASP A 182 -15.64 -7.26 25.32
C ASP A 182 -15.46 -8.74 24.96
N ALA A 183 -16.03 -9.66 25.75
CA ALA A 183 -15.98 -11.09 25.50
C ALA A 183 -16.78 -11.47 24.24
N GLU A 184 -17.97 -10.87 24.03
CA GLU A 184 -18.80 -11.11 22.85
C GLU A 184 -18.16 -10.52 21.58
N ILE A 185 -17.62 -9.31 21.67
CA ILE A 185 -16.87 -8.69 20.55
C ILE A 185 -15.61 -9.49 20.23
N GLY A 186 -14.86 -9.92 21.25
CA GLY A 186 -13.68 -10.75 21.10
C GLY A 186 -14.00 -12.10 20.44
N ALA A 187 -15.12 -12.73 20.81
CA ALA A 187 -15.59 -13.97 20.20
C ALA A 187 -16.00 -13.78 18.73
N LEU A 188 -16.68 -12.68 18.40
CA LEU A 188 -17.04 -12.33 17.02
C LEU A 188 -15.79 -12.17 16.15
N ILE A 189 -14.80 -11.40 16.62
CA ILE A 189 -13.53 -11.18 15.91
C ILE A 189 -12.78 -12.51 15.73
N ALA A 190 -12.64 -13.30 16.81
CA ALA A 190 -11.91 -14.56 16.76
C ALA A 190 -12.56 -15.57 15.82
N SER A 191 -13.89 -15.69 15.84
CA SER A 191 -14.64 -16.60 14.97
C SER A 191 -14.47 -16.24 13.50
N ALA A 192 -14.70 -14.97 13.15
CA ALA A 192 -14.55 -14.47 11.79
C ALA A 192 -13.09 -14.59 11.29
N TRP A 193 -12.11 -14.30 12.13
CA TRP A 193 -10.69 -14.44 11.76
C TRP A 193 -10.30 -15.90 11.52
N ARG A 194 -10.78 -16.85 12.33
CA ARG A 194 -10.54 -18.29 12.13
C ARG A 194 -11.23 -18.83 10.87
N GLY A 195 -12.40 -18.30 10.54
CA GLY A 195 -13.13 -18.63 9.31
C GLY A 195 -12.60 -17.96 8.04
N ARG A 196 -11.62 -17.05 8.17
CA ARG A 196 -11.07 -16.28 7.06
C ARG A 196 -10.46 -17.19 6.01
N SER A 197 -10.98 -17.09 4.78
CA SER A 197 -10.47 -17.80 3.61
C SER A 197 -10.12 -16.86 2.45
N ASP A 198 -10.16 -15.54 2.69
CA ASP A 198 -9.95 -14.50 1.70
C ASP A 198 -8.58 -14.60 1.01
N ARG A 199 -8.61 -14.64 -0.33
CA ARG A 199 -7.39 -14.62 -1.16
C ARG A 199 -7.60 -13.78 -2.42
N GLY A 200 -8.17 -12.59 -2.26
CA GLY A 200 -8.57 -11.71 -3.35
C GLY A 200 -7.51 -11.54 -4.43
N ALA A 201 -6.29 -11.11 -4.09
CA ALA A 201 -5.25 -10.91 -5.11
C ALA A 201 -4.86 -12.20 -5.85
N GLU A 202 -4.87 -13.36 -5.19
CA GLU A 202 -4.65 -14.65 -5.85
C GLU A 202 -5.81 -15.03 -6.77
N MET A 203 -7.05 -14.77 -6.36
CA MET A 203 -8.25 -14.99 -7.19
C MET A 203 -8.24 -14.08 -8.42
N ARG A 204 -7.89 -12.80 -8.25
CA ARG A 204 -7.75 -11.84 -9.35
C ARG A 204 -6.68 -12.25 -10.36
N LEU A 205 -5.58 -12.84 -9.88
CA LEU A 205 -4.48 -13.32 -10.73
C LEU A 205 -4.91 -14.48 -11.65
N THR A 206 -5.93 -15.28 -11.28
CA THR A 206 -6.40 -16.40 -12.09
C THR A 206 -7.48 -16.02 -13.11
N GLU A 207 -7.95 -14.77 -13.10
CA GLU A 207 -8.94 -14.30 -14.04
C GLU A 207 -8.39 -14.21 -15.47
N ARG A 208 -9.14 -14.76 -16.45
CA ARG A 208 -8.76 -14.68 -17.87
C ARG A 208 -8.78 -13.25 -18.41
N HIS A 209 -9.74 -12.45 -17.96
CA HIS A 209 -9.93 -11.06 -18.37
C HIS A 209 -9.90 -10.17 -17.12
N ARG A 210 -8.71 -10.00 -16.56
CA ARG A 210 -8.50 -9.16 -15.38
C ARG A 210 -8.63 -7.69 -15.77
N GLY A 211 -9.67 -7.02 -15.28
CA GLY A 211 -9.96 -5.60 -15.51
C GLY A 211 -10.22 -4.84 -14.21
N VAL A 212 -11.03 -3.78 -14.24
CA VAL A 212 -11.46 -3.08 -13.03
C VAL A 212 -12.26 -4.02 -12.11
N PHE A 213 -11.91 -4.07 -10.82
CA PHE A 213 -12.55 -4.98 -9.86
C PHE A 213 -13.95 -4.52 -9.42
N VAL A 214 -14.10 -3.25 -9.04
CA VAL A 214 -15.39 -2.66 -8.67
C VAL A 214 -15.71 -1.52 -9.65
N PRO A 215 -16.76 -1.64 -10.49
CA PRO A 215 -17.16 -0.58 -11.42
C PRO A 215 -17.56 0.71 -10.70
N LEU A 216 -17.42 1.84 -11.40
CA LEU A 216 -17.73 3.16 -10.84
C LEU A 216 -19.19 3.29 -10.39
N GLU A 217 -20.13 2.68 -11.12
CA GLU A 217 -21.55 2.70 -10.76
C GLU A 217 -21.80 2.01 -9.43
N GLN A 218 -21.04 0.95 -9.12
CA GLN A 218 -21.15 0.22 -7.86
C GLN A 218 -20.49 1.00 -6.72
N LEU A 219 -19.32 1.60 -6.95
CA LEU A 219 -18.66 2.48 -5.96
C LEU A 219 -19.54 3.66 -5.54
N ARG A 220 -20.29 4.25 -6.49
CA ARG A 220 -21.23 5.34 -6.20
C ARG A 220 -22.41 4.90 -5.31
N ARG A 221 -22.76 3.62 -5.33
CA ARG A 221 -23.87 3.06 -4.53
C ARG A 221 -23.39 2.61 -3.16
N ASP A 222 -22.15 2.12 -3.06
CA ASP A 222 -21.55 1.67 -1.82
C ASP A 222 -20.09 2.14 -1.72
N THR A 223 -19.89 3.19 -0.93
CA THR A 223 -18.58 3.79 -0.69
C THR A 223 -17.66 2.90 0.14
N HIS A 224 -18.14 1.84 0.79
CA HIS A 224 -17.27 0.95 1.56
C HIS A 224 -16.40 0.05 0.67
N LEU A 225 -16.83 -0.14 -0.58
CA LEU A 225 -16.08 -0.83 -1.63
C LEU A 225 -14.91 0.01 -2.14
N GLU A 226 -14.87 1.29 -1.78
CA GLU A 226 -13.78 2.19 -2.11
C GLU A 226 -12.57 1.87 -1.20
N MET A 227 -11.59 1.21 -1.79
CA MET A 227 -10.31 0.86 -1.15
C MET A 227 -9.20 1.81 -1.56
N HIS A 228 -9.36 2.42 -2.74
CA HIS A 228 -8.39 3.23 -3.45
C HIS A 228 -9.01 4.58 -3.80
N THR A 229 -8.99 5.53 -2.85
CA THR A 229 -9.20 6.97 -3.09
C THR A 229 -8.75 7.82 -1.89
N ARG A 230 -7.60 7.48 -1.28
CA ARG A 230 -6.98 8.24 -0.18
C ARG A 230 -5.54 7.82 0.17
N GLY A 231 -4.82 7.15 -0.73
CA GLY A 231 -3.46 6.63 -0.47
C GLY A 231 -2.66 6.34 -1.74
N GLY A 232 -2.74 7.28 -2.68
CA GLY A 232 -2.19 7.27 -4.03
C GLY A 232 -2.97 8.30 -4.85
#